data_AF-A0A7W8NH32-F1
#
_entry.id   AF-A0A7W8NH32-F1
#
_cell.length_a   1.000
_cell.length_b   1.000
_cell.length_c   1.000
_cell.angle_alpha   90.00
_cell.angle_beta   90.00
_cell.angle_gamma   90.00
#
_symmetry.space_group_name_H-M   'P 1'
#
loop_
_entity.id
_entity.type
_entity.pdbx_description
1 polymer ?
#
loop_
_entity_poly.entity_id
_entity_poly.type
_entity_poly.pdbx_seq_one_letter_code
_entity_poly.pdbx_strand_id
1 'polypeptide(L)'
;MAATELSEYLQKTPVGSEFKLEPSADLCFILERYIPQLLSQRYPEWAWESLDGIFAAHSQRTDSNTAEIAGMCLLISDQTMTPFFIRLTLSPSHDAVASCHLLLGEPGGGALGISGPPCHSFKAQGLLETVKARLQGIRWSYTLTSEAKTKDDVG
;
A
#
# COMPACT_ATOMS: atom_id res chain seq x y z
N MET A 1 3.60 -15.05 -0.42
CA MET A 1 4.59 -13.98 -0.16
C MET A 1 3.95 -12.86 0.63
N ALA A 2 3.16 -11.94 0.04
CA ALA A 2 2.52 -10.85 0.82
C ALA A 2 1.66 -11.34 2.00
N ALA A 3 0.84 -12.37 1.77
CA ALA A 3 0.02 -12.98 2.81
C ALA A 3 0.85 -13.60 3.94
N THR A 4 1.92 -14.31 3.58
CA THR A 4 2.84 -14.95 4.52
C THR A 4 3.49 -13.93 5.43
N GLU A 5 4.12 -12.89 4.87
CA GLU A 5 4.76 -11.84 5.65
C GLU A 5 3.76 -11.10 6.54
N LEU A 6 2.60 -10.72 5.99
CA LEU A 6 1.58 -10.04 6.78
C LEU A 6 1.06 -10.91 7.93
N SER A 7 0.87 -12.21 7.70
CA SER A 7 0.43 -13.16 8.71
C SER A 7 1.36 -13.16 9.94
N GLU A 8 2.68 -13.05 9.74
CA GLU A 8 3.62 -12.99 10.86
C GLU A 8 3.40 -11.78 11.75
N TYR A 9 3.15 -10.59 11.15
CA TYR A 9 2.80 -9.39 11.90
C TYR A 9 1.47 -9.57 12.64
N LEU A 10 0.47 -10.12 11.97
CA LEU A 10 -0.85 -10.35 12.55
C LEU A 10 -0.79 -11.30 13.75
N GLN A 11 -0.03 -12.39 13.68
CA GLN A 11 0.09 -13.35 14.78
C GLN A 11 0.75 -12.76 16.03
N LYS A 12 1.66 -11.79 15.86
CA LYS A 12 2.41 -11.16 16.95
C LYS A 12 1.72 -9.92 17.53
N THR A 13 0.67 -9.43 16.88
CA THR A 13 0.05 -8.14 17.20
C THR A 13 -1.40 -8.33 17.65
N PRO A 14 -1.85 -7.85 18.82
CA PRO A 14 -3.26 -7.90 19.20
C PRO A 14 -4.17 -7.14 18.22
N VAL A 15 -5.43 -7.55 18.10
CA VAL A 15 -6.42 -6.80 17.32
C VAL A 15 -6.62 -5.41 17.91
N GLY A 16 -6.64 -4.39 17.06
CA GLY A 16 -6.71 -2.98 17.43
C GLY A 16 -5.34 -2.34 17.69
N SER A 17 -4.26 -3.12 17.74
CA SER A 17 -2.92 -2.60 18.02
C SER A 17 -2.14 -2.24 16.76
N GLU A 18 -1.29 -1.22 16.89
CA GLU A 18 -0.30 -0.87 15.88
C GLU A 18 0.88 -1.84 15.90
N PHE A 19 1.51 -2.02 14.74
CA PHE A 19 2.78 -2.72 14.61
C PHE A 19 3.76 -1.86 13.81
N LYS A 20 5.05 -2.03 14.07
CA LYS A 20 6.08 -1.27 13.35
C LYS A 20 6.52 -2.05 12.11
N LEU A 21 6.46 -1.39 10.95
CA LEU A 21 7.12 -1.84 9.73
C LEU A 21 8.40 -1.05 9.54
N GLU A 22 9.53 -1.70 9.74
CA GLU A 22 10.81 -1.11 9.36
C GLU A 22 10.89 -1.00 7.83
N PRO A 23 11.52 0.05 7.26
CA PRO A 23 11.69 0.17 5.82
C PRO A 23 12.38 -1.04 5.17
N SER A 24 13.23 -1.74 5.93
CA SER A 24 13.93 -2.95 5.49
C SER A 24 13.14 -4.25 5.67
N ALA A 25 11.88 -4.20 6.09
CA ALA A 25 11.07 -5.40 6.26
C ALA A 25 10.73 -6.02 4.89
N ASP A 26 10.71 -7.36 4.81
CA ASP A 26 10.38 -8.09 3.57
C ASP A 26 9.00 -7.71 3.03
N LEU A 27 8.04 -7.42 3.92
CA LEU A 27 6.72 -6.93 3.52
C LEU A 27 6.80 -5.63 2.69
N CYS A 28 7.70 -4.71 3.02
CA CYS A 28 7.88 -3.45 2.27
C CYS A 28 8.33 -3.74 0.83
N PHE A 29 9.38 -4.55 0.64
CA PHE A 29 9.86 -4.97 -0.69
C PHE A 29 8.84 -5.80 -1.48
N ILE A 30 7.97 -6.52 -0.80
CA ILE A 30 6.86 -7.23 -1.45
C ILE A 30 5.80 -6.23 -1.91
N LEU A 31 5.45 -5.24 -1.10
CA LEU A 31 4.47 -4.21 -1.44
C LEU A 31 4.91 -3.36 -2.64
N GLU A 32 6.21 -3.05 -2.77
CA GLU A 32 6.79 -2.34 -3.93
C GLU A 32 6.46 -3.01 -5.26
N ARG A 33 6.34 -4.34 -5.28
CA ARG A 33 5.98 -5.13 -6.48
C ARG A 33 4.50 -5.46 -6.54
N TYR A 34 3.88 -5.73 -5.39
CA TYR A 34 2.50 -6.16 -5.31
C TYR A 34 1.52 -5.04 -5.68
N ILE A 35 1.78 -3.80 -5.24
CA ILE A 35 0.91 -2.66 -5.52
C ILE A 35 0.85 -2.33 -7.02
N PRO A 36 1.97 -2.16 -7.76
CA PRO A 36 1.94 -1.99 -9.21
C PRO A 36 1.25 -3.14 -9.95
N GLN A 37 1.47 -4.38 -9.50
CA GLN A 37 0.82 -5.54 -10.10
C GLN A 37 -0.71 -5.49 -9.94
N LEU A 38 -1.22 -5.02 -8.79
CA LEU A 38 -2.65 -4.82 -8.61
C LEU A 38 -3.17 -3.68 -9.50
N LEU A 39 -2.47 -2.54 -9.53
CA LEU A 39 -2.91 -1.37 -10.28
C LEU A 39 -2.94 -1.62 -11.79
N SER A 40 -1.93 -2.30 -12.35
CA SER A 40 -1.85 -2.62 -13.78
C SER A 40 -3.01 -3.50 -14.28
N GLN A 41 -3.72 -4.22 -13.40
CA GLN A 41 -4.92 -4.97 -13.77
C GLN A 41 -6.10 -4.06 -14.15
N ARG A 42 -6.11 -2.82 -13.64
CA ARG A 42 -7.21 -1.86 -13.85
C ARG A 42 -6.77 -0.60 -14.60
N TYR A 43 -5.52 -0.17 -14.43
CA TYR A 43 -4.96 1.07 -14.93
C TYR A 43 -3.78 0.73 -15.86
N PRO A 44 -3.99 0.70 -17.19
CA PRO A 44 -2.98 0.24 -18.13
C PRO A 44 -1.65 1.03 -18.07
N GLU A 45 -1.69 2.29 -17.65
CA GLU A 45 -0.50 3.12 -17.46
C GLU A 45 0.46 2.58 -16.39
N TRP A 46 -0.04 1.74 -15.47
CA TRP A 46 0.77 1.06 -14.45
C TRP A 46 1.50 -0.19 -14.97
N ALA A 47 1.31 -0.58 -16.23
CA ALA A 47 2.04 -1.72 -16.82
C ALA A 47 3.55 -1.47 -16.94
N TRP A 48 3.98 -0.20 -16.90
CA TRP A 48 5.38 0.22 -17.08
C TRP A 48 5.89 1.06 -15.91
N GLU A 49 5.15 1.11 -14.81
CA GLU A 49 5.53 1.81 -13.58
C GLU A 49 5.80 0.80 -12.46
N SER A 50 6.65 1.18 -11.51
CA SER A 50 6.82 0.46 -10.28
C SER A 50 6.93 1.42 -9.09
N LEU A 51 6.81 0.87 -7.89
CA LEU A 51 7.11 1.59 -6.66
C LEU A 51 8.48 1.19 -6.15
N ASP A 52 9.07 2.10 -5.38
CA ASP A 52 10.23 1.86 -4.53
C ASP A 52 10.00 2.57 -3.18
N GLY A 53 10.75 2.18 -2.16
CA GLY A 53 10.78 2.81 -0.85
C GLY A 53 9.41 2.90 -0.17
N ILE A 54 8.90 1.78 0.34
CA ILE A 54 7.71 1.80 1.21
C ILE A 54 8.08 2.30 2.61
N PHE A 55 7.60 3.48 2.96
CA PHE A 55 7.77 4.09 4.28
C PHE A 55 6.43 4.14 5.01
N ALA A 56 6.19 3.17 5.88
CA ALA A 56 4.97 3.12 6.69
C ALA A 56 4.97 4.23 7.77
N ALA A 57 3.94 5.07 7.76
CA ALA A 57 3.65 6.05 8.81
C ALA A 57 2.64 5.50 9.83
N HIS A 58 1.82 4.55 9.41
CA HIS A 58 0.80 3.87 10.22
C HIS A 58 0.69 2.42 9.77
N SER A 59 0.61 1.49 10.72
CA SER A 59 0.27 0.10 10.44
C SER A 59 -0.48 -0.49 11.61
N GLN A 60 -1.65 -1.05 11.37
CA GLN A 60 -2.54 -1.52 12.42
C GLN A 60 -3.20 -2.82 12.04
N ARG A 61 -3.27 -3.76 13.00
CA ARG A 61 -4.15 -4.92 12.90
C ARG A 61 -5.56 -4.48 13.24
N THR A 62 -6.46 -4.51 12.26
CA THR A 62 -7.85 -4.05 12.44
C THR A 62 -8.81 -5.21 12.74
N ASP A 63 -8.43 -6.44 12.38
CA ASP A 63 -9.18 -7.66 12.68
C ASP A 63 -8.20 -8.85 12.80
N SER A 64 -8.72 -10.02 13.15
CA SER A 64 -8.05 -11.32 13.13
C SER A 64 -7.15 -11.52 11.90
N ASN A 65 -7.68 -11.27 10.70
CA ASN A 65 -6.99 -11.54 9.44
C ASN A 65 -6.74 -10.28 8.61
N THR A 66 -6.92 -9.10 9.20
CA THR A 66 -6.87 -7.84 8.46
C THR A 66 -5.88 -6.87 9.08
N ALA A 67 -5.08 -6.25 8.22
CA ALA A 67 -4.28 -5.09 8.57
C ALA A 67 -4.51 -3.96 7.58
N GLU A 68 -4.24 -2.74 8.05
CA GLU A 68 -4.06 -1.57 7.21
C GLU A 68 -2.66 -1.02 7.39
N ILE A 69 -2.10 -0.49 6.31
CA ILE A 69 -0.79 0.15 6.25
C ILE A 69 -0.97 1.43 5.45
N ALA A 70 -0.48 2.54 5.99
CA ALA A 70 -0.52 3.83 5.32
C ALA A 70 0.82 4.54 5.46
N GLY A 71 1.22 5.26 4.44
CA GLY A 71 2.56 5.83 4.40
C GLY A 71 2.87 6.55 3.10
N MET A 72 4.16 6.58 2.78
CA MET A 72 4.68 7.15 1.55
C MET A 72 5.40 6.09 0.73
N CYS A 73 5.37 6.25 -0.59
CA CYS A 73 6.16 5.47 -1.53
C CYS A 73 6.69 6.36 -2.65
N LEU A 74 7.66 5.83 -3.40
CA LEU A 74 8.30 6.51 -4.51
C LEU A 74 7.78 5.96 -5.84
N LEU A 75 7.38 6.83 -6.77
CA LEU A 75 7.25 6.44 -8.17
C LEU A 75 8.65 6.33 -8.78
N ILE A 76 8.96 5.18 -9.39
CA ILE A 76 10.32 4.98 -9.95
C ILE A 76 10.56 5.91 -11.14
N SER A 77 9.56 6.13 -12.00
CA SER A 77 9.72 6.87 -13.25
C SER A 77 10.24 8.30 -13.09
N ASP A 78 9.78 9.01 -12.06
CA ASP A 78 10.10 10.43 -11.85
C ASP A 78 10.61 10.75 -10.44
N GLN A 79 10.78 9.73 -9.60
CA GLN A 79 11.23 9.85 -8.22
C GLN A 79 10.30 10.76 -7.36
N THR A 80 9.01 10.81 -7.69
CA THR A 80 7.98 11.51 -6.92
C THR A 80 7.58 10.73 -5.67
N MET A 81 7.66 11.37 -4.50
CA MET A 81 7.15 10.82 -3.25
C MET A 81 5.65 11.07 -3.12
N THR A 82 4.89 10.00 -2.97
CA THR A 82 3.42 10.03 -2.95
C THR A 82 2.85 9.22 -1.79
N PRO A 83 1.70 9.62 -1.20
CA PRO A 83 1.05 8.82 -0.18
C PRO A 83 0.44 7.55 -0.77
N PHE A 84 0.32 6.53 0.08
CA PHE A 84 -0.49 5.34 -0.17
C PHE A 84 -1.24 4.92 1.10
N PHE A 85 -2.32 4.18 0.89
CA PHE A 85 -3.01 3.41 1.91
C PHE A 85 -3.34 2.04 1.33
N ILE A 86 -3.11 0.97 2.07
CA ILE A 86 -3.51 -0.37 1.69
C ILE A 86 -4.10 -1.10 2.89
N ARG A 87 -5.28 -1.69 2.71
CA ARG A 87 -5.88 -2.64 3.63
C ARG A 87 -5.89 -4.00 2.98
N LEU A 88 -5.27 -4.96 3.65
CA LEU A 88 -5.17 -6.34 3.21
C LEU A 88 -5.91 -7.24 4.20
N THR A 89 -6.78 -8.09 3.67
CA THR A 89 -7.41 -9.17 4.42
C THR A 89 -6.89 -10.49 3.89
N LEU A 90 -6.39 -11.34 4.78
CA LEU A 90 -5.90 -12.67 4.44
C LEU A 90 -7.05 -13.68 4.41
N SER A 91 -6.85 -14.76 3.65
CA SER A 91 -7.68 -15.96 3.75
C SER A 91 -7.63 -16.52 5.19
N PRO A 92 -8.64 -17.29 5.64
CA PRO A 92 -8.60 -17.94 6.96
C PRO A 92 -7.39 -18.87 7.16
N SER A 93 -6.82 -19.43 6.09
CA SER A 93 -5.58 -20.23 6.10
C SER A 93 -4.30 -19.38 6.11
N HIS A 94 -4.42 -18.05 5.94
CA HIS A 94 -3.31 -17.08 5.88
C HIS A 94 -2.29 -17.35 4.76
N ASP A 95 -2.67 -18.15 3.77
CA ASP A 95 -1.83 -18.50 2.61
C ASP A 95 -1.97 -17.52 1.45
N ALA A 96 -3.05 -16.75 1.43
CA ALA A 96 -3.42 -15.85 0.34
C ALA A 96 -4.03 -14.55 0.86
N VAL A 97 -3.95 -13.50 0.03
CA VAL A 97 -4.73 -12.28 0.22
C VAL A 97 -6.13 -12.54 -0.31
N ALA A 98 -7.12 -12.49 0.58
CA ALA A 98 -8.53 -12.67 0.25
C ALA A 98 -9.16 -11.39 -0.32
N SER A 99 -8.76 -10.21 0.18
CA SER A 99 -9.18 -8.93 -0.38
C SER A 99 -8.16 -7.83 -0.15
N CYS A 100 -8.19 -6.83 -1.03
CA CYS A 100 -7.35 -5.65 -0.96
C CYS A 100 -8.19 -4.40 -1.21
N HIS A 101 -7.99 -3.38 -0.39
CA HIS A 101 -8.41 -2.02 -0.68
C HIS A 101 -7.18 -1.11 -0.71
N LEU A 102 -6.87 -0.56 -1.88
CA LEU A 102 -5.68 0.22 -2.17
C LEU A 102 -6.09 1.63 -2.61
N LEU A 103 -5.43 2.62 -2.03
CA LEU A 103 -5.50 4.02 -2.39
C LEU A 103 -4.07 4.52 -2.61
N LEU A 104 -3.84 5.24 -3.71
CA LEU A 104 -2.50 5.69 -4.07
C LEU A 104 -2.56 7.02 -4.80
N GLY A 105 -1.61 7.91 -4.49
CA GLY A 105 -1.50 9.16 -5.24
C GLY A 105 -2.42 10.25 -4.75
N GLU A 106 -1.92 11.47 -4.69
CA GLU A 106 -2.77 12.66 -4.75
C GLU A 106 -2.78 13.22 -6.17
N PRO A 107 -3.89 13.77 -6.69
CA PRO A 107 -3.93 14.38 -8.02
C PRO A 107 -2.95 15.54 -8.15
N GLY A 108 -2.18 15.55 -9.23
CA GLY A 108 -1.19 16.58 -9.52
C GLY A 108 -0.68 16.58 -10.96
N GLY A 109 0.39 17.33 -11.17
CA GLY A 109 1.03 17.48 -12.49
C GLY A 109 2.26 16.61 -12.73
N GLY A 110 2.59 15.67 -11.82
CA GLY A 110 3.72 14.75 -11.98
C GLY A 110 3.38 13.54 -12.86
N ALA A 111 4.26 12.54 -12.88
CA ALA A 111 4.00 11.29 -13.60
C ALA A 111 2.69 10.66 -13.14
N LEU A 112 1.97 10.04 -14.09
CA LEU A 112 0.67 9.40 -13.86
C LEU A 112 -0.41 10.33 -13.24
N GLY A 113 -0.24 11.65 -13.36
CA GLY A 113 -1.14 12.64 -12.75
C GLY A 113 -1.06 12.64 -11.22
N ILE A 114 0.06 12.21 -10.65
CA ILE A 114 0.31 12.19 -9.21
C ILE A 114 1.10 13.44 -8.79
N SER A 115 0.72 14.04 -7.67
CA SER A 115 1.46 15.12 -7.01
C SER A 115 2.45 14.55 -6.01
N GLY A 116 3.58 15.24 -5.87
CA GLY A 116 4.51 14.99 -4.79
C GLY A 116 5.83 15.73 -5.03
N PRO A 117 6.65 15.93 -4.01
CA PRO A 117 7.98 16.45 -4.20
C PRO A 117 8.96 15.32 -4.60
N PRO A 118 10.09 15.65 -5.24
CA PRO A 118 11.17 14.69 -5.45
C PRO A 118 11.68 14.11 -4.13
N CYS A 119 12.05 12.83 -4.10
CA CYS A 119 12.45 12.10 -2.89
C CYS A 119 13.62 12.73 -2.11
N HIS A 120 14.56 13.38 -2.80
CA HIS A 120 15.72 14.03 -2.18
C HIS A 120 15.44 15.44 -1.63
N SER A 121 14.18 15.89 -1.64
CA SER A 121 13.82 17.22 -1.14
C SER A 121 13.48 17.21 0.36
N PHE A 122 13.74 18.32 1.04
CA PHE A 122 13.29 18.51 2.43
C PHE A 122 11.77 18.35 2.62
N LYS A 123 10.99 18.63 1.57
CA LYS A 123 9.53 18.45 1.60
C LYS A 123 9.12 16.99 1.70
N ALA A 124 9.89 16.06 1.11
CA ALA A 124 9.60 14.64 1.17
C ALA A 124 9.67 14.08 2.60
N GLN A 125 10.66 14.50 3.40
CA GLN A 125 10.77 14.10 4.81
C GLN A 125 9.56 14.55 5.64
N GLY A 126 9.15 15.82 5.51
CA GLY A 126 8.00 16.34 6.25
C GLY A 126 6.67 15.68 5.86
N LEU A 127 6.53 15.17 4.63
CA LEU A 127 5.28 14.52 4.21
C LEU A 127 5.00 13.25 5.00
N LEU A 128 6.01 12.40 5.24
CA LEU A 128 5.83 11.14 5.96
C LEU A 128 5.18 11.33 7.33
N GLU A 129 5.64 12.35 8.08
CA GLU A 129 5.13 12.69 9.42
C GLU A 129 3.66 13.15 9.40
N THR A 130 3.21 13.70 8.27
CA THR A 130 1.85 14.26 8.13
C THR A 130 0.83 13.28 7.57
N VAL A 131 1.26 12.17 6.94
CA VAL A 131 0.35 11.24 6.23
C VAL A 131 -0.76 10.78 7.15
N LYS A 132 -0.41 10.21 8.32
CA LYS A 132 -1.38 9.64 9.27
C LYS A 132 -2.46 10.66 9.65
N ALA A 133 -2.06 11.90 9.93
CA ALA A 133 -2.97 12.97 10.35
C ALA A 133 -3.94 13.42 9.25
N ARG A 134 -3.55 13.26 7.97
CA ARG A 134 -4.34 13.76 6.83
C ARG A 134 -5.00 12.67 5.98
N LEU A 135 -4.86 11.37 6.34
CA LEU A 135 -5.36 10.24 5.54
C LEU A 135 -6.80 10.42 5.05
N GLN A 136 -7.70 10.86 5.92
CA GLN A 136 -9.12 11.05 5.60
C GLN A 136 -9.39 12.22 4.65
N GLY A 137 -8.47 13.19 4.57
CA GLY A 137 -8.58 14.36 3.70
C GLY A 137 -7.86 14.22 2.36
N ILE A 138 -7.11 13.12 2.16
CA ILE A 138 -6.43 12.86 0.89
C ILE A 138 -7.47 12.57 -0.18
N ARG A 139 -7.44 13.34 -1.26
CA ARG A 139 -8.12 12.98 -2.51
C ARG A 139 -7.20 12.03 -3.25
N TRP A 140 -7.66 10.81 -3.51
CA TRP A 140 -6.83 9.77 -4.12
C TRP A 140 -6.91 9.80 -5.65
N SER A 141 -5.76 9.67 -6.33
CA SER A 141 -5.69 9.53 -7.80
C SER A 141 -6.11 8.13 -8.23
N TYR A 142 -5.67 7.12 -7.49
CA TYR A 142 -5.94 5.72 -7.76
C TYR A 142 -6.70 5.09 -6.61
N THR A 143 -7.73 4.33 -6.96
CA THR A 143 -8.50 3.51 -6.02
C THR A 143 -8.72 2.14 -6.64
N LEU A 144 -8.41 1.11 -5.88
CA LEU A 144 -8.62 -0.27 -6.27
C LEU A 144 -9.17 -1.06 -5.09
N THR A 145 -10.27 -1.75 -5.35
CA THR A 145 -10.76 -2.79 -4.45
C THR A 145 -10.75 -4.08 -5.24
N SER A 146 -10.13 -5.12 -4.69
CA SER A 146 -10.15 -6.45 -5.25
C SER A 146 -10.54 -7.47 -4.19
N GLU A 147 -11.26 -8.48 -4.62
CA GLU A 147 -11.56 -9.69 -3.86
C GLU A 147 -10.96 -10.86 -4.64
N ALA A 148 -10.42 -11.83 -3.92
CA ALA A 148 -10.00 -13.07 -4.53
C ALA A 148 -11.24 -13.73 -5.13
N LYS A 149 -11.19 -14.04 -6.44
CA LYS A 149 -12.27 -14.80 -7.08
C LYS A 149 -12.35 -16.16 -6.40
N THR A 150 -13.45 -16.43 -5.71
CA THR A 150 -13.81 -17.78 -5.29
C THR A 150 -13.90 -18.65 -6.54
N LYS A 151 -13.40 -19.88 -6.45
CA LYS A 151 -13.26 -20.81 -7.57
C LYS A 151 -14.61 -21.34 -8.12
N ASP A 152 -15.73 -20.71 -7.77
CA ASP A 152 -17.09 -21.17 -8.02
C ASP A 152 -17.83 -20.37 -9.12
N ASP A 153 -17.15 -19.41 -9.78
CA ASP A 153 -17.75 -18.57 -10.83
C ASP A 153 -17.32 -19.01 -12.25
N VAL A 154 -17.29 -20.33 -12.46
CA VAL A 154 -17.30 -20.95 -13.80
C VAL A 154 -18.38 -22.03 -13.79
N GLY A 155 -19.63 -21.59 -14.01
CA GLY A 155 -20.75 -22.42 -14.40
C GLY A 155 -20.96 -22.38 -15.91
#